data_AF-W2T5G9-F1
#
_entry.id   AF-W2T5G9-F1
#
_cell.length_a   1.000
_cell.length_b   1.000
_cell.length_c   1.000
_cell.angle_alpha   90.00
_cell.angle_beta   90.00
_cell.angle_gamma   90.00
#
_symmetry.space_group_name_H-M   'P 1'
#
loop_
_entity.id
_entity.type
_entity.pdbx_description
1 polymer ?
#
loop_
_entity_poly.entity_id
_entity_poly.type
_entity_poly.pdbx_seq_one_letter_code
_entity_poly.pdbx_strand_id
1 'polypeptide(L)'
;MLTSALTTLTALSTAILAAPIAERSFVEQPDGMSNGTMYSISDFSPKVFVRTDEFELNFKSCIEFNYKLLKNKVRLRAYTCLLSEGGFCTLDKYSYPKDNEGCAYLRPWLYPFDRYSFYFVLERRQRKYNDPKKRGRRVSRKTGRLSATPFGHLQLIGVVPCEEVCGKKNKENRTG
;
A
#
# COMPACT_ATOMS: atom_id res chain seq x y z
N MET A 1 -56.46 51.59 -38.41
CA MET A 1 -55.36 51.80 -37.44
C MET A 1 -55.21 50.55 -36.59
N LEU A 2 -53.95 50.24 -36.24
CA LEU A 2 -53.46 49.20 -35.33
C LEU A 2 -53.35 47.77 -35.91
N THR A 3 -52.18 47.58 -36.51
CA THR A 3 -51.41 46.34 -36.62
C THR A 3 -51.31 45.60 -35.28
N SER A 4 -51.42 44.26 -35.31
CA SER A 4 -50.96 43.43 -34.19
C SER A 4 -50.16 42.25 -34.73
N ALA A 5 -48.85 42.31 -34.46
CA ALA A 5 -47.88 41.27 -34.74
C ALA A 5 -47.82 40.30 -33.56
N LEU A 6 -47.76 39.00 -33.81
CA LEU A 6 -47.43 38.00 -32.79
C LEU A 6 -46.45 36.97 -33.36
N THR A 7 -45.20 37.22 -32.96
CA THR A 7 -43.98 36.43 -32.85
C THR A 7 -44.11 34.90 -32.82
N THR A 8 -43.34 34.24 -33.69
CA THR A 8 -42.98 32.82 -33.65
C THR A 8 -41.87 32.56 -32.61
N LEU A 9 -42.13 31.71 -31.61
CA LEU A 9 -41.14 31.23 -30.64
C LEU A 9 -40.40 30.01 -31.21
N THR A 10 -39.15 30.18 -31.60
CA THR A 10 -38.22 29.08 -31.91
C THR A 10 -37.65 28.51 -30.62
N ALA A 11 -38.02 27.28 -30.27
CA ALA A 11 -37.43 26.55 -29.16
C ALA A 11 -36.02 26.04 -29.54
N LEU A 12 -34.98 26.65 -28.98
CA LEU A 12 -33.62 26.10 -29.02
C LEU A 12 -33.51 24.96 -27.99
N SER A 13 -33.51 23.72 -28.48
CA SER A 13 -33.08 22.55 -27.69
C SER A 13 -31.56 22.60 -27.52
N THR A 14 -31.10 22.96 -26.33
CA THR A 14 -29.70 22.82 -25.92
C THR A 14 -29.40 21.34 -25.65
N ALA A 15 -28.74 20.69 -26.61
CA ALA A 15 -28.15 19.38 -26.39
C ALA A 15 -26.97 19.52 -25.41
N ILE A 16 -27.15 19.06 -24.17
CA ILE A 16 -26.06 18.92 -23.20
C ILE A 16 -25.20 17.74 -23.67
N LEU A 17 -24.10 18.04 -24.35
CA LEU A 17 -23.02 17.09 -24.59
C LEU A 17 -22.41 16.71 -23.23
N ALA A 18 -22.80 15.57 -22.69
CA ALA A 18 -22.08 14.95 -21.59
C ALA A 18 -20.69 14.56 -22.10
N ALA A 19 -19.67 15.30 -21.68
CA ALA A 19 -18.28 14.94 -21.96
C ALA A 19 -17.97 13.57 -21.34
N PRO A 20 -17.25 12.69 -22.04
CA PRO A 20 -16.85 11.40 -21.48
C PRO A 20 -15.92 11.66 -20.29
N ILE A 21 -16.30 11.14 -19.13
CA ILE A 21 -15.43 11.07 -17.96
C ILE A 21 -14.28 10.14 -18.36
N ALA A 22 -13.17 10.73 -18.81
CA ALA A 22 -11.93 10.00 -18.94
C ALA A 22 -11.59 9.45 -17.56
N GLU A 23 -11.62 8.12 -17.43
CA GLU A 23 -11.06 7.41 -16.27
C GLU A 23 -9.58 7.77 -16.18
N ARG A 24 -9.27 8.86 -15.47
CA ARG A 24 -7.91 9.11 -15.01
C ARG A 24 -7.61 7.99 -14.01
N SER A 25 -6.87 6.99 -14.45
CA SER A 25 -6.21 6.05 -13.56
C SER A 25 -5.30 6.85 -12.64
N PHE A 26 -5.82 7.25 -11.48
CA PHE A 26 -5.04 7.95 -10.47
C PHE A 26 -4.02 6.95 -9.92
N VAL A 27 -2.81 6.99 -10.48
CA VAL A 27 -1.68 6.21 -9.98
C VAL A 27 -1.16 6.95 -8.76
N GLU A 28 -1.44 6.40 -7.58
CA GLU A 28 -0.95 6.93 -6.31
C GLU A 28 0.57 6.77 -6.27
N GLN A 29 1.30 7.88 -6.15
CA GLN A 29 2.75 7.87 -6.11
C GLN A 29 3.20 7.36 -4.73
N PRO A 30 4.11 6.36 -4.65
CA PRO A 30 4.53 5.81 -3.37
C PRO A 30 5.45 6.79 -2.61
N ASP A 31 5.33 6.79 -1.29
CA ASP A 31 6.21 7.57 -0.41
C ASP A 31 7.63 6.98 -0.38
N GLY A 32 8.67 7.82 -0.38
CA GLY A 32 10.07 7.38 -0.42
C GLY A 32 10.64 7.01 0.97
N MET A 33 11.09 5.78 1.16
CA MET A 33 11.59 5.22 2.43
C MET A 33 13.09 4.89 2.37
N SER A 34 13.88 5.48 3.25
CA SER A 34 15.33 5.26 3.37
C SER A 34 15.71 4.42 4.59
N ASN A 35 16.97 3.96 4.66
CA ASN A 35 17.44 3.11 5.76
C ASN A 35 17.28 3.81 7.12
N GLY A 36 16.71 3.10 8.10
CA GLY A 36 16.43 3.63 9.44
C GLY A 36 15.11 4.39 9.57
N THR A 37 14.38 4.63 8.47
CA THR A 37 13.09 5.33 8.54
C THR A 37 11.98 4.44 9.12
N MET A 38 11.13 5.07 9.93
CA MET A 38 9.94 4.46 10.51
C MET A 38 8.69 5.11 9.91
N TYR A 39 7.87 4.30 9.25
CA TYR A 39 6.60 4.69 8.67
C TYR A 39 5.46 4.28 9.61
N SER A 40 4.61 5.26 9.95
CA SER A 40 3.41 5.05 10.77
C SER A 40 2.15 5.17 9.90
N ILE A 41 1.24 4.22 10.04
CA ILE A 41 0.09 4.05 9.12
C ILE A 41 -1.19 4.18 9.92
N SER A 42 -2.15 5.00 9.49
CA SER A 42 -3.36 5.35 10.25
C SER A 42 -4.66 5.12 9.48
N ASP A 43 -5.81 5.18 10.16
CA ASP A 43 -7.13 4.96 9.51
C ASP A 43 -7.49 6.07 8.51
N PHE A 44 -6.75 7.18 8.47
CA PHE A 44 -6.90 8.23 7.46
C PHE A 44 -6.47 7.74 6.06
N SER A 45 -5.41 6.92 6.01
CA SER A 45 -4.89 6.30 4.79
C SER A 45 -5.03 4.77 4.89
N PRO A 46 -6.21 4.21 4.58
CA PRO A 46 -6.50 2.77 4.77
C PRO A 46 -5.65 1.86 3.87
N LYS A 47 -5.01 2.43 2.85
CA LYS A 47 -4.03 1.82 1.98
C LYS A 47 -2.87 2.81 1.81
N VAL A 48 -1.65 2.35 2.04
CA VAL A 48 -0.43 3.15 1.85
C VAL A 48 0.51 2.38 0.96
N PHE A 49 1.17 3.10 0.05
CA PHE A 49 2.22 2.60 -0.81
C PHE A 49 3.52 3.29 -0.44
N VAL A 50 4.51 2.51 -0.05
CA VAL A 50 5.84 2.99 0.31
C VAL A 50 6.83 2.36 -0.64
N ARG A 51 7.73 3.14 -1.23
CA ARG A 51 8.81 2.70 -2.10
C ARG A 51 10.12 3.01 -1.41
N THR A 52 11.05 2.07 -1.40
CA THR A 52 12.39 2.33 -0.89
C THR A 52 13.28 2.98 -1.94
N ASP A 53 14.40 3.51 -1.47
CA ASP A 53 15.52 3.87 -2.33
C ASP A 53 15.98 2.68 -3.21
N GLU A 54 16.77 3.01 -4.22
CA GLU A 54 17.38 2.04 -5.12
C GLU A 54 18.63 1.47 -4.47
N PHE A 55 18.75 0.14 -4.46
CA PHE A 55 19.88 -0.56 -3.88
C PHE A 55 20.54 -1.45 -4.92
N GLU A 56 21.86 -1.41 -4.96
CA GLU A 56 22.64 -2.35 -5.76
C GLU A 56 22.95 -3.60 -4.92
N LEU A 57 22.24 -4.70 -5.21
CA LEU A 57 22.23 -5.90 -4.38
C LEU A 57 22.43 -7.16 -5.21
N ASN A 58 22.97 -8.19 -4.56
CA ASN A 58 23.07 -9.55 -5.09
C ASN A 58 22.21 -10.51 -4.25
N PHE A 59 22.13 -11.78 -4.68
CA PHE A 59 21.40 -12.82 -3.95
C PHE A 59 21.91 -13.13 -2.52
N LYS A 60 23.06 -12.60 -2.08
CA LYS A 60 23.60 -12.78 -0.72
C LYS A 60 23.22 -11.63 0.22
N SER A 61 22.81 -10.50 -0.33
CA SER A 61 22.36 -9.33 0.42
C SER A 61 20.84 -9.33 0.50
N CYS A 62 20.30 -9.17 1.69
CA CYS A 62 18.87 -9.12 1.96
C CYS A 62 18.51 -7.75 2.55
N ILE A 63 17.29 -7.29 2.28
CA ILE A 63 16.73 -6.13 2.95
C ILE A 63 15.95 -6.59 4.16
N GLU A 64 16.35 -6.14 5.34
CA GLU A 64 15.68 -6.41 6.60
C GLU A 64 14.72 -5.28 6.98
N PHE A 65 13.52 -5.66 7.40
CA PHE A 65 12.52 -4.73 7.88
C PHE A 65 11.76 -5.29 9.07
N ASN A 66 11.45 -4.39 10.01
CA ASN A 66 10.60 -4.68 11.15
C ASN A 66 9.21 -4.13 10.89
N TYR A 67 8.20 -4.83 11.39
CA TYR A 67 6.82 -4.38 11.30
C TYR A 67 6.10 -4.61 12.62
N LYS A 68 5.15 -3.74 12.91
CA LYS A 68 4.24 -3.83 14.06
C LYS A 68 2.83 -3.45 13.65
N LEU A 69 1.95 -4.43 13.51
CA LEU A 69 0.54 -4.30 13.16
C LEU A 69 -0.31 -4.27 14.43
N LEU A 70 -0.80 -3.09 14.81
CA LEU A 70 -1.55 -2.86 16.04
C LEU A 70 -3.03 -3.23 15.95
N LYS A 71 -3.58 -3.40 14.73
CA LYS A 71 -4.99 -3.77 14.51
C LYS A 71 -5.12 -5.10 13.78
N ASN A 72 -6.21 -5.80 14.11
CA ASN A 72 -6.63 -7.00 13.40
C ASN A 72 -6.97 -6.71 11.93
N LYS A 73 -6.67 -7.68 11.06
CA LYS A 73 -6.99 -7.68 9.61
C LYS A 73 -6.24 -6.63 8.79
N VAL A 74 -4.99 -6.35 9.14
CA VAL A 74 -4.07 -5.61 8.27
C VAL A 74 -3.31 -6.59 7.39
N ARG A 75 -3.01 -6.21 6.15
CA ARG A 75 -2.19 -6.96 5.21
C ARG A 75 -0.96 -6.14 4.87
N LEU A 76 0.21 -6.74 5.00
CA LEU A 76 1.46 -6.20 4.49
C LEU A 76 1.84 -7.00 3.25
N ARG A 77 2.01 -6.32 2.13
CA ARG A 77 2.58 -6.90 0.92
C ARG A 77 3.90 -6.21 0.69
N ALA A 78 4.93 -6.98 0.39
CA ALA A 78 6.16 -6.42 -0.11
C ALA A 78 6.35 -6.87 -1.54
N TYR A 79 6.92 -6.00 -2.37
CA TYR A 79 7.32 -6.32 -3.71
C TYR A 79 8.80 -6.03 -3.83
N THR A 80 9.51 -6.97 -4.43
CA THR A 80 10.91 -6.80 -4.79
C THR A 80 10.94 -6.57 -6.29
N CYS A 81 11.40 -5.40 -6.73
CA CYS A 81 11.40 -5.00 -8.14
C CYS A 81 12.83 -4.86 -8.64
N LEU A 82 13.13 -5.53 -9.74
CA LEU A 82 14.35 -5.32 -10.51
C LEU A 82 14.18 -4.09 -11.40
N LEU A 83 15.10 -3.14 -11.33
CA LEU A 83 15.05 -1.86 -12.04
C LEU A 83 15.85 -1.84 -13.34
N SER A 84 16.62 -2.89 -13.60
CA SER A 84 17.35 -3.03 -14.87
C SER A 84 16.41 -3.31 -16.04
N GLU A 85 16.93 -3.16 -17.26
CA GLU A 85 16.14 -3.33 -18.48
C GLU A 85 15.51 -4.72 -18.54
N GLY A 86 14.19 -4.77 -18.78
CA GLY A 86 13.41 -6.02 -18.72
C GLY A 86 13.15 -6.55 -17.30
N GLY A 87 13.44 -5.75 -16.27
CA GLY A 87 13.16 -6.08 -14.88
C GLY A 87 11.68 -6.26 -14.58
N PHE A 88 11.38 -7.09 -13.60
CA PHE A 88 10.02 -7.34 -13.11
C PHE A 88 9.95 -7.29 -11.59
N CYS A 89 8.74 -7.20 -11.08
CA CYS A 89 8.47 -7.22 -9.64
C CYS A 89 7.94 -8.59 -9.20
N THR A 90 8.54 -9.17 -8.17
CA THR A 90 7.98 -10.32 -7.45
C THR A 90 7.22 -9.83 -6.22
N LEU A 91 6.17 -10.57 -5.83
CA LEU A 91 5.32 -10.22 -4.70
C LEU A 91 5.53 -11.23 -3.56
N ASP A 92 6.00 -10.72 -2.42
CA ASP A 92 6.04 -11.44 -1.16
C ASP A 92 4.81 -11.08 -0.32
N LYS A 93 3.94 -12.08 -0.12
CA LYS A 93 2.67 -11.90 0.61
C LYS A 93 2.87 -12.24 2.08
N TYR A 94 2.87 -11.22 2.92
CA TYR A 94 2.85 -11.42 4.37
C TYR A 94 1.43 -11.30 4.90
N SER A 95 0.85 -12.47 5.23
CA SER A 95 -0.41 -12.53 5.94
C SER A 95 -0.10 -12.83 7.39
N TYR A 96 -0.34 -11.87 8.28
CA TYR A 96 -0.12 -12.03 9.72
C TYR A 96 -1.45 -12.29 10.43
N PRO A 97 -1.81 -13.57 10.68
CA PRO A 97 -3.00 -13.91 11.46
C PRO A 97 -2.73 -14.08 12.96
N LYS A 98 -1.46 -14.09 13.42
CA LYS A 98 -1.11 -14.36 14.83
C LYS A 98 -0.15 -13.34 15.45
N ASP A 99 0.92 -12.99 14.73
CA ASP A 99 1.95 -12.09 15.29
C ASP A 99 1.74 -10.65 14.84
N ASN A 100 1.48 -9.79 15.82
CA ASN A 100 1.28 -8.34 15.63
C ASN A 100 2.60 -7.61 15.43
N GLU A 101 3.74 -8.26 15.61
CA GLU A 101 5.06 -7.69 15.38
C GLU A 101 6.03 -8.77 14.93
N GLY A 102 7.04 -8.39 14.17
CA GLY A 102 8.07 -9.31 13.75
C GLY A 102 9.12 -8.67 12.86
N CYS A 103 10.11 -9.48 12.54
CA CYS A 103 11.18 -9.15 11.61
C CYS A 103 11.05 -10.05 10.38
N ALA A 104 11.16 -9.45 9.20
CA ALA A 104 11.12 -10.14 7.93
C ALA A 104 12.15 -9.53 6.97
N TYR A 105 12.35 -10.22 5.84
CA TYR A 105 13.31 -9.79 4.85
C TYR A 105 12.88 -10.10 3.43
N LEU A 106 13.47 -9.35 2.50
CA LEU A 106 13.33 -9.51 1.07
C LEU A 106 14.68 -9.87 0.47
N ARG A 107 14.68 -10.86 -0.41
CA ARG A 107 15.90 -11.40 -1.03
C ARG A 107 15.84 -11.20 -2.56
N PRO A 108 16.82 -10.50 -3.16
CA PRO A 108 17.03 -10.47 -4.60
C PRO A 108 17.25 -11.87 -5.17
N TRP A 109 16.75 -12.12 -6.38
CA TRP A 109 16.85 -13.44 -7.03
C TRP A 109 18.03 -13.54 -8.00
N LEU A 110 18.63 -12.43 -8.42
CA LEU A 110 19.78 -12.45 -9.31
C LEU A 110 21.08 -12.73 -8.56
N TYR A 111 21.90 -13.59 -9.15
CA TYR A 111 23.24 -13.91 -8.66
C TYR A 111 24.21 -12.70 -8.73
N PRO A 112 24.33 -11.98 -9.87
CA PRO A 112 25.16 -10.77 -9.92
C PRO A 112 24.52 -9.61 -9.14
N PHE A 113 25.33 -8.58 -8.90
CA PHE A 113 24.82 -7.30 -8.41
C PHE A 113 23.94 -6.65 -9.46
N ASP A 114 22.79 -6.14 -9.02
CA ASP A 114 21.87 -5.41 -9.87
C ASP A 114 21.05 -4.41 -9.05
N ARG A 115 20.36 -3.49 -9.72
CA ARG A 115 19.54 -2.43 -9.10
C ARG A 115 18.16 -2.96 -8.73
N TYR A 116 17.86 -2.95 -7.45
CA TYR A 116 16.56 -3.31 -6.90
C TYR A 116 15.91 -2.13 -6.17
N SER A 117 14.59 -2.07 -6.21
CA SER A 117 13.79 -1.23 -5.31
C SER A 117 12.64 -2.04 -4.73
N PHE A 118 12.29 -1.73 -3.50
CA PHE A 118 11.33 -2.51 -2.74
C PHE A 118 10.09 -1.66 -2.48
N TYR A 119 8.92 -2.26 -2.63
CA TYR A 119 7.65 -1.57 -2.47
C TYR A 119 6.85 -2.27 -1.38
N PHE A 120 6.39 -1.52 -0.40
CA PHE A 120 5.52 -2.01 0.65
C PHE A 120 4.12 -1.45 0.46
N VAL A 121 3.14 -2.35 0.52
CA VAL A 121 1.73 -2.00 0.47
C VAL A 121 1.08 -2.49 1.74
N LEU A 122 0.64 -1.55 2.56
CA LEU A 122 -0.10 -1.84 3.77
C LEU A 122 -1.56 -1.47 3.56
N GLU A 123 -2.43 -2.45 3.74
CA GLU A 123 -3.86 -2.31 3.50
C GLU A 123 -4.65 -2.87 4.68
N ARG A 124 -5.63 -2.09 5.17
CA ARG A 124 -6.61 -2.60 6.11
C ARG A 124 -7.69 -3.39 5.38
N ARG A 125 -7.71 -4.71 5.56
CA ARG A 125 -8.71 -5.59 4.93
C ARG A 125 -10.10 -5.27 5.47
N GLN A 126 -10.99 -4.83 4.57
CA GLN A 126 -12.40 -4.67 4.92
C GLN A 126 -13.01 -6.01 5.34
N ARG A 127 -13.87 -5.99 6.36
CA ARG A 127 -14.60 -7.20 6.76
C ARG A 127 -15.60 -7.53 5.65
N LYS A 128 -15.48 -8.72 5.06
CA LYS A 128 -16.54 -9.28 4.20
C LYS A 128 -17.74 -9.57 5.10
N TYR A 129 -18.87 -8.94 4.79
CA TYR A 129 -20.15 -9.21 5.44
C TYR A 129 -20.94 -10.14 4.54
N ASN A 130 -21.45 -11.23 5.08
CA ASN A 130 -22.38 -12.09 4.34
C ASN A 130 -23.77 -11.42 4.22
N ASP A 131 -24.09 -10.50 5.13
CA ASP A 131 -25.37 -9.78 5.18
C ASP A 131 -25.17 -8.28 4.87
N PRO A 132 -25.77 -7.76 3.78
CA PRO A 132 -25.65 -6.35 3.40
C PRO A 132 -26.29 -5.40 4.42
N LYS A 133 -27.34 -5.80 5.17
CA LYS A 133 -27.97 -4.96 6.21
C LYS A 133 -27.02 -4.74 7.39
N LYS A 134 -26.24 -5.76 7.77
CA LYS A 134 -25.19 -5.65 8.80
C LYS A 134 -24.04 -4.74 8.35
N ARG A 135 -23.71 -4.73 7.06
CA ARG A 135 -22.75 -3.78 6.48
C ARG A 135 -23.27 -2.34 6.59
N GLY A 136 -24.49 -2.08 6.10
CA GLY A 136 -25.10 -0.75 6.12
C GLY A 136 -25.17 -0.15 7.53
N ARG A 137 -25.63 -0.92 8.52
CA ARG A 137 -25.69 -0.49 9.93
C ARG A 137 -24.33 -0.11 10.50
N ARG A 138 -23.25 -0.83 10.16
CA ARG A 138 -21.92 -0.54 10.71
C ARG A 138 -21.23 0.61 9.99
N VAL A 139 -21.41 0.73 8.68
CA VAL A 139 -20.90 1.87 7.90
C VAL A 139 -21.59 3.15 8.37
N SER A 140 -22.91 3.13 8.57
CA SER A 140 -23.66 4.26 9.14
C SER A 140 -23.24 4.61 10.57
N ARG A 141 -22.90 3.61 11.41
CA ARG A 141 -22.39 3.82 12.78
C ARG A 141 -20.92 4.27 12.85
N LYS A 142 -20.15 4.17 11.76
CA LYS A 142 -18.86 4.85 11.69
C LYS A 142 -19.18 6.34 11.53
N THR A 143 -19.36 7.01 12.66
CA THR A 143 -19.27 8.46 12.76
C THR A 143 -18.04 8.90 11.97
N GLY A 144 -18.19 9.86 11.05
CA GLY A 144 -17.17 10.27 10.06
C GLY A 144 -15.86 10.83 10.64
N ARG A 145 -15.56 10.58 11.91
CA ARG A 145 -14.25 10.84 12.53
C ARG A 145 -13.30 9.70 12.17
N LEU A 146 -12.47 9.94 11.16
CA LEU A 146 -11.30 9.12 10.91
C LEU A 146 -10.35 9.23 12.11
N SER A 147 -9.88 8.09 12.60
CA SER A 147 -8.92 8.06 13.71
C SER A 147 -7.52 8.27 13.16
N ALA A 148 -6.81 9.30 13.64
CA ALA A 148 -5.39 9.48 13.35
C ALA A 148 -4.50 8.43 14.06
N THR A 149 -5.08 7.56 14.90
CA THR A 149 -4.30 6.55 15.61
C THR A 149 -3.65 5.58 14.62
N PRO A 150 -2.32 5.40 14.68
CA PRO A 150 -1.65 4.47 13.82
C PRO A 150 -2.09 3.05 14.16
N PHE A 151 -2.28 2.24 13.12
CA PHE A 151 -2.59 0.82 13.23
C PHE A 151 -1.44 -0.06 12.76
N GLY A 152 -0.36 0.53 12.25
CA GLY A 152 0.80 -0.18 11.77
C GLY A 152 2.04 0.69 11.84
N HIS A 153 3.17 0.09 12.18
CA HIS A 153 4.51 0.66 11.99
C HIS A 153 5.29 -0.26 11.06
N LEU A 154 6.02 0.32 10.13
CA LEU A 154 6.99 -0.34 9.26
C LEU A 154 8.32 0.39 9.43
N GLN A 155 9.39 -0.35 9.71
CA GLN A 155 10.73 0.22 9.83
C GLN A 155 11.68 -0.54 8.91
N LEU A 156 12.37 0.19 8.05
CA LEU A 156 13.42 -0.36 7.20
C LEU A 156 14.71 -0.32 8.00
N ILE A 157 15.31 -1.48 8.26
CA ILE A 157 16.60 -1.53 8.96
C ILE A 157 17.70 -1.22 7.95
N GLY A 158 17.63 -1.88 6.80
CA GLY A 158 18.51 -1.66 5.66
C GLY A 158 19.01 -2.96 5.06
N VAL A 159 20.16 -2.88 4.40
CA VAL A 159 20.79 -4.01 3.72
C VAL A 159 21.67 -4.76 4.71
N VAL A 160 21.44 -6.07 4.83
CA VAL A 160 22.19 -6.97 5.70
C VAL A 160 22.55 -8.26 4.94
N PRO A 161 23.61 -8.99 5.33
CA PRO A 161 23.85 -10.32 4.80
C PRO A 161 22.66 -11.24 5.09
N CYS A 162 22.16 -11.97 4.09
CA CYS A 162 21.00 -12.87 4.25
C CYS A 162 21.17 -13.93 5.35
N GLU A 163 22.41 -14.19 5.77
CA GLU A 163 22.74 -15.14 6.83
C GLU A 163 22.46 -14.60 8.23
N GLU A 164 22.54 -13.28 8.43
CA GLU A 164 22.46 -12.60 9.73
C GLU A 164 21.08 -12.00 10.01
N VAL A 165 20.22 -11.98 8.99
CA VAL A 165 18.90 -11.37 9.01
C VAL A 165 18.07 -11.79 10.23
N CYS A 166 17.42 -10.81 10.86
CA CYS A 166 16.53 -10.98 11.99
C CYS A 166 17.18 -11.69 13.19
N GLY A 167 18.51 -11.62 13.29
CA GLY A 167 19.28 -12.17 14.39
C GLY A 167 19.11 -13.69 14.54
N LYS A 168 19.83 -14.48 13.73
CA LYS A 168 20.04 -15.92 14.00
C LYS A 168 20.77 -16.22 15.33
N LYS A 169 21.10 -15.21 16.14
CA LYS A 169 21.75 -15.33 17.46
C LYS A 169 20.84 -15.82 18.59
N ASN A 170 19.58 -16.19 18.34
CA ASN A 170 18.68 -16.75 19.36
C ASN A 170 18.63 -18.29 19.42
N LYS A 171 19.49 -19.01 18.67
CA LYS A 171 19.56 -20.48 18.76
C LYS A 171 20.64 -21.03 19.70
N GLU A 172 21.54 -20.20 20.21
CA GLU A 172 22.61 -20.65 21.12
C GLU A 172 22.28 -20.46 22.62
N ASN A 173 21.25 -19.67 22.96
CA ASN A 173 20.80 -19.49 24.35
C ASN A 173 19.61 -20.39 24.76
N ARG A 174 19.35 -21.49 24.03
CA ARG A 174 18.24 -22.43 24.32
C ARG A 174 18.68 -23.86 24.67
N THR A 175 19.97 -24.07 24.90
CA THR A 175 20.48 -25.25 25.62
C THR A 175 20.96 -24.78 26.98
N GLY A 176 20.00 -24.56 27.88
CA GLY A 176 20.19 -24.51 29.32
C GLY A 176 19.44 -25.67 29.93
#